data_AF-A0A2N5Z5A1-F1
#
_entry.id   AF-A0A2N5Z5A1-F1
#
_cell.length_a   1.000
_cell.length_b   1.000
_cell.length_c   1.000
_cell.angle_alpha   90.00
_cell.angle_beta   90.00
_cell.angle_gamma   90.00
#
_symmetry.space_group_name_H-M   'P 1'
#
loop_
_entity.id
_entity.type
_entity.pdbx_description
1 polymer ?
#
loop_
_entity_poly.entity_id
_entity_poly.type
_entity_poly.pdbx_seq_one_letter_code
_entity_poly.pdbx_strand_id
1 'polypeptide(L)'
;MLLTTGSLYAQFEQLGQVLATGEDDATKIFEAYLSPYANGMGAALSTGWYNTAKPHKLGGFDVTVSFNLAMIPSSDQSYDASDLELGDPANGLNVDVIGENSPTAAGKKNAGQQLIYNQDILGVDVPIASFNLPKGTGFAYTPMPMLQVGVGLMKESELNFRYSPDIEWGNGSKIGLWGVGIKHGIKQWIPALNKLPLFDLTLQGGYTKMKSTTALNFMPSAYEDMGIIRSGDTL
;
A
#
# COMPACT_ATOMS: atom_id res chain seq x y z
N MET A 1 -4.05 -19.74 -22.94
CA MET A 1 -3.48 -19.79 -21.58
C MET A 1 -4.64 -19.62 -20.62
N LEU A 2 -5.06 -20.70 -19.97
CA LEU A 2 -6.24 -20.76 -19.12
C LEU A 2 -5.86 -20.17 -17.75
N LEU A 3 -6.21 -18.91 -17.49
CA LEU A 3 -6.02 -18.29 -16.17
C LEU A 3 -7.17 -18.73 -15.27
N THR A 4 -6.83 -19.64 -14.36
CA THR A 4 -7.73 -20.23 -13.36
C THR A 4 -8.23 -19.16 -12.39
N THR A 5 -9.55 -18.92 -12.38
CA THR A 5 -10.26 -17.95 -11.53
C THR A 5 -10.45 -18.40 -10.06
N GLY A 6 -10.01 -19.61 -9.69
CA GLY A 6 -10.29 -20.20 -8.37
C GLY A 6 -9.43 -19.72 -7.20
N SER A 7 -8.29 -19.06 -7.43
CA SER A 7 -7.36 -18.70 -6.35
C SER A 7 -7.67 -17.37 -5.65
N LEU A 8 -8.50 -16.53 -6.28
CA LEU A 8 -8.72 -15.15 -5.83
C LEU A 8 -9.89 -15.02 -4.85
N TYR A 9 -10.97 -15.79 -5.05
CA TYR A 9 -12.11 -15.83 -4.12
C TYR A 9 -11.67 -16.20 -2.69
N ALA A 10 -10.77 -17.17 -2.56
CA ALA A 10 -10.22 -17.58 -1.28
C ALA A 10 -9.44 -16.44 -0.57
N GLN A 11 -8.80 -15.53 -1.31
CA GLN A 11 -8.09 -14.40 -0.70
C GLN A 11 -9.07 -13.34 -0.18
N PHE A 12 -10.18 -13.12 -0.89
CA PHE A 12 -11.22 -12.18 -0.46
C PHE A 12 -12.03 -12.70 0.74
N GLU A 13 -12.36 -13.99 0.77
CA GLU A 13 -12.97 -14.64 1.94
C GLU A 13 -12.10 -14.48 3.19
N GLN A 14 -10.80 -14.72 3.06
CA GLN A 14 -9.83 -14.54 4.16
C GLN A 14 -9.76 -13.09 4.66
N LEU A 15 -9.83 -12.10 3.76
CA LEU A 15 -9.87 -10.69 4.14
C LEU A 15 -11.18 -10.31 4.84
N GLY A 16 -12.31 -10.90 4.44
CA GLY A 16 -13.59 -10.71 5.11
C GLY A 16 -13.61 -11.32 6.51
N GLN A 17 -12.94 -12.46 6.71
CA GLN A 17 -12.77 -13.07 8.03
C GLN A 17 -11.89 -12.20 8.95
N VAL A 18 -10.84 -11.56 8.42
CA VAL A 18 -10.05 -10.56 9.17
C VAL A 18 -10.90 -9.36 9.58
N LEU A 19 -11.79 -8.85 8.71
CA LEU A 19 -12.68 -7.75 9.09
C LEU A 19 -13.67 -8.13 10.21
N ALA A 20 -13.95 -9.42 10.38
CA ALA A 20 -14.86 -9.92 11.40
C ALA A 20 -14.20 -10.11 12.79
N THR A 21 -12.87 -9.96 12.93
CA THR A 21 -12.16 -10.16 14.20
C THR A 21 -12.31 -9.03 15.21
N GLY A 22 -12.97 -7.93 14.83
CA GLY A 22 -13.00 -6.69 15.60
C GLY A 22 -12.01 -5.66 15.08
N GLU A 23 -12.29 -4.39 15.33
CA GLU A 23 -11.59 -3.24 14.72
C GLU A 23 -10.09 -3.21 15.02
N ASP A 24 -9.69 -3.50 16.26
CA ASP A 24 -8.28 -3.44 16.70
C ASP A 24 -7.44 -4.52 16.01
N ASP A 25 -7.83 -5.79 16.14
CA ASP A 25 -7.16 -6.92 15.51
C ASP A 25 -7.14 -6.81 13.98
N ALA A 26 -8.27 -6.44 13.38
CA ALA A 26 -8.34 -6.24 11.94
C ALA A 26 -7.32 -5.18 11.50
N THR A 27 -7.24 -4.06 12.22
CA THR A 27 -6.27 -2.99 11.92
C THR A 27 -4.84 -3.49 11.99
N LYS A 28 -4.45 -4.21 13.05
CA LYS A 28 -3.09 -4.76 13.20
C LYS A 28 -2.75 -5.75 12.08
N ILE A 29 -3.67 -6.64 11.74
CA ILE A 29 -3.50 -7.61 10.66
C ILE A 29 -3.38 -6.90 9.31
N PHE A 30 -4.27 -5.94 9.00
CA PHE A 30 -4.21 -5.18 7.76
C PHE A 30 -2.93 -4.35 7.64
N GLU A 31 -2.50 -3.73 8.73
CA GLU A 31 -1.25 -2.97 8.79
C GLU A 31 -0.06 -3.88 8.47
N ALA A 32 0.09 -5.01 9.15
CA ALA A 32 1.15 -5.97 8.88
C ALA A 32 1.10 -6.50 7.43
N TYR A 33 -0.09 -6.84 6.95
CA TYR A 33 -0.29 -7.42 5.62
C TYR A 33 0.00 -6.43 4.48
N LEU A 34 -0.35 -5.15 4.63
CA LEU A 34 -0.24 -4.12 3.57
C LEU A 34 1.00 -3.23 3.68
N SER A 35 1.66 -3.17 4.84
CA SER A 35 2.84 -2.32 5.08
C SER A 35 3.93 -2.40 4.02
N PRO A 36 4.31 -3.57 3.47
CA PRO A 36 5.38 -3.64 2.48
C PRO A 36 5.05 -2.89 1.19
N TYR A 37 3.78 -2.92 0.76
CA TYR A 37 3.33 -2.14 -0.38
C TYR A 37 3.19 -0.66 -0.06
N ALA A 38 2.72 -0.31 1.14
CA ALA A 38 2.69 1.08 1.59
C ALA A 38 4.09 1.69 1.61
N ASN A 39 5.07 0.97 2.15
CA ASN A 39 6.49 1.35 2.19
C ASN A 39 7.08 1.46 0.78
N GLY A 40 6.85 0.45 -0.07
CA GLY A 40 7.31 0.46 -1.46
C GLY A 40 6.73 1.62 -2.27
N MET A 41 5.43 1.92 -2.10
CA MET A 41 4.79 3.09 -2.69
C MET A 41 5.37 4.39 -2.13
N GLY A 42 5.54 4.51 -0.81
CA GLY A 42 6.17 5.68 -0.17
C GLY A 42 7.56 5.97 -0.75
N ALA A 43 8.38 4.93 -0.92
CA ALA A 43 9.68 5.04 -1.57
C ALA A 43 9.57 5.45 -3.06
N ALA A 44 8.63 4.87 -3.81
CA ALA A 44 8.42 5.23 -5.21
C ALA A 44 7.91 6.68 -5.38
N LEU A 45 7.08 7.16 -4.45
CA LEU A 45 6.49 8.50 -4.46
C LEU A 45 7.50 9.61 -4.22
N SER A 46 8.56 9.35 -3.43
CA SER A 46 9.65 10.31 -3.21
C SER A 46 10.60 10.35 -4.40
N THR A 47 10.68 9.24 -5.14
CA THR A 47 11.52 9.10 -6.33
C THR A 47 10.92 9.88 -7.51
N GLY A 48 11.77 10.57 -8.28
CA GLY A 48 11.36 11.24 -9.52
C GLY A 48 11.05 12.74 -9.44
N TRP A 49 10.91 13.34 -8.24
CA TRP A 49 10.77 14.81 -8.12
C TRP A 49 12.05 15.59 -8.48
N TYR A 50 13.21 14.94 -8.41
CA TYR A 50 14.54 15.57 -8.50
C TYR A 50 15.31 15.12 -9.76
N ASN A 51 14.96 15.61 -10.93
CA ASN A 51 15.73 15.31 -12.16
C ASN A 51 16.85 16.33 -12.45
N THR A 52 16.69 17.59 -12.02
CA THR A 52 17.70 18.64 -12.20
C THR A 52 17.54 19.74 -11.15
N ALA A 53 18.67 20.17 -10.58
CA ALA A 53 18.77 21.23 -9.57
C ALA A 53 18.62 22.65 -10.14
N LYS A 54 18.70 22.81 -11.47
CA LYS A 54 18.52 24.10 -12.13
C LYS A 54 17.08 24.26 -12.62
N PRO A 55 16.31 25.25 -12.13
CA PRO A 55 14.99 25.53 -12.65
C PRO A 55 15.05 25.93 -14.13
N HIS A 56 14.04 25.52 -14.90
CA HIS A 56 13.92 25.98 -16.28
C HIS A 56 13.79 27.52 -16.35
N LYS A 57 14.36 28.11 -17.42
CA LYS A 57 14.19 29.54 -17.70
C LYS A 57 12.71 29.83 -17.96
N LEU A 58 12.29 31.11 -17.82
CA LEU A 58 10.93 31.54 -18.11
C LEU A 58 10.44 31.02 -19.47
N GLY A 59 9.37 30.22 -19.48
CA GLY A 59 8.78 29.61 -20.67
C GLY A 59 9.49 28.36 -21.20
N GLY A 60 10.65 28.00 -20.63
CA GLY A 60 11.26 26.69 -20.86
C GLY A 60 10.43 25.60 -20.20
N PHE A 61 10.29 24.46 -20.85
CA PHE A 61 9.53 23.33 -20.33
C PHE A 61 10.28 22.02 -20.58
N ASP A 62 9.95 21.01 -19.78
CA ASP A 62 10.37 19.64 -19.97
C ASP A 62 9.18 18.69 -19.83
N VAL A 63 9.30 17.54 -20.49
CA VAL A 63 8.38 16.42 -20.33
C VAL A 63 9.22 15.19 -20.08
N THR A 64 9.00 14.55 -18.94
CA THR A 64 9.75 13.38 -18.50
C THR A 64 8.81 12.20 -18.34
N VAL A 65 9.13 11.09 -19.00
CA VAL A 65 8.49 9.79 -18.77
C VAL A 65 9.44 8.94 -17.95
N SER A 66 8.97 8.41 -16.82
CA SER A 66 9.75 7.58 -15.91
C SER A 66 9.03 6.28 -15.61
N PHE A 67 9.78 5.19 -15.52
CA PHE A 67 9.26 3.90 -15.08
C PHE A 67 10.00 3.52 -13.79
N ASN A 68 9.31 3.66 -12.65
CA ASN A 68 9.89 3.36 -11.35
C ASN A 68 9.42 1.98 -10.90
N LEU A 69 10.33 1.19 -10.35
CA LEU A 69 10.03 -0.12 -9.80
C LEU A 69 10.54 -0.17 -8.36
N ALA A 70 9.64 -0.17 -7.38
CA ALA A 70 10.02 -0.39 -5.99
C ALA A 70 10.08 -1.89 -5.73
N MET A 71 11.25 -2.43 -5.40
CA MET A 71 11.43 -3.83 -5.01
C MET A 71 11.21 -3.98 -3.50
N ILE A 72 10.47 -5.01 -3.11
CA ILE A 72 10.15 -5.28 -1.70
C ILE A 72 11.15 -6.30 -1.15
N PRO A 73 11.93 -5.95 -0.10
CA PRO A 73 12.88 -6.86 0.52
C PRO A 73 12.24 -8.16 0.97
N SER A 74 12.97 -9.27 0.93
CA SER A 74 12.46 -10.58 1.38
C SER A 74 12.08 -10.60 2.87
N SER A 75 12.70 -9.76 3.69
CA SER A 75 12.32 -9.58 5.11
C SER A 75 10.88 -9.07 5.28
N ASP A 76 10.37 -8.32 4.31
CA ASP A 76 9.07 -7.66 4.38
C ASP A 76 7.99 -8.47 3.63
N GLN A 77 8.34 -9.65 3.10
CA GLN A 77 7.42 -10.52 2.37
C GLN A 77 6.62 -11.46 3.28
N SER A 78 6.91 -11.47 4.57
CA SER A 78 6.21 -12.25 5.59
C SER A 78 6.20 -11.52 6.93
N TYR A 79 5.26 -11.89 7.78
CA TYR A 79 5.14 -11.43 9.16
C TYR A 79 4.69 -12.60 10.05
N ASP A 80 5.01 -12.55 11.33
CA ASP A 80 4.47 -13.49 12.32
C ASP A 80 3.25 -12.84 12.98
N ALA A 81 2.09 -13.49 12.89
CA ALA A 81 0.87 -12.98 13.51
C ALA A 81 0.93 -13.05 15.05
N SER A 82 1.82 -13.87 15.61
CA SER A 82 2.04 -13.95 17.06
C SER A 82 2.61 -12.65 17.64
N ASP A 83 3.32 -11.88 16.81
CA ASP A 83 3.90 -10.58 17.19
C ASP A 83 2.88 -9.44 17.18
N LEU A 84 1.65 -9.68 16.72
CA LEU A 84 0.61 -8.65 16.57
C LEU A 84 -0.25 -8.45 17.82
N GLU A 85 0.01 -9.19 18.91
CA GLU A 85 -0.75 -9.06 20.17
C GLU A 85 -2.28 -9.03 19.93
N LEU A 86 -2.77 -10.05 19.22
CA LEU A 86 -4.18 -10.18 18.84
C LEU A 86 -5.04 -10.67 20.01
N GLY A 87 -6.31 -10.28 19.99
CA GLY A 87 -7.29 -10.60 21.01
C GLY A 87 -7.42 -9.52 22.08
N ASP A 88 -8.16 -9.85 23.13
CA ASP A 88 -8.42 -8.98 24.27
C ASP A 88 -8.46 -9.83 25.55
N PRO A 89 -7.28 -10.18 26.12
CA PRO A 89 -7.20 -11.02 27.30
C PRO A 89 -7.91 -10.41 28.52
N ALA A 90 -8.06 -9.08 28.59
CA ALA A 90 -8.78 -8.41 29.67
C ALA A 90 -10.29 -8.71 29.64
N ASN A 91 -10.83 -9.01 28.46
CA ASN A 91 -12.20 -9.46 28.26
C ASN A 91 -12.30 -10.96 27.97
N GLY A 92 -11.22 -11.71 28.24
CA GLY A 92 -11.17 -13.17 28.07
C GLY A 92 -11.13 -13.64 26.62
N LEU A 93 -10.78 -12.78 25.66
CA LEU A 93 -10.61 -13.15 24.27
C LEU A 93 -9.13 -13.46 24.00
N ASN A 94 -8.80 -14.73 23.82
CA ASN A 94 -7.46 -15.21 23.55
C ASN A 94 -7.33 -15.65 22.09
N VAL A 95 -6.15 -15.51 21.49
CA VAL A 95 -5.89 -15.92 20.10
C VAL A 95 -4.73 -16.89 20.05
N ASP A 96 -4.98 -18.11 19.57
CA ASP A 96 -3.92 -19.04 19.23
C ASP A 96 -3.49 -18.84 17.77
N VAL A 97 -2.17 -18.75 17.57
CA VAL A 97 -1.56 -18.62 16.24
C VAL A 97 -0.85 -19.93 15.90
N ILE A 98 -1.26 -20.57 14.79
CA ILE A 98 -0.71 -21.84 14.34
C ILE A 98 0.03 -21.67 13.01
N GLY A 99 1.29 -22.10 12.98
CA GLY A 99 2.18 -22.03 11.82
C GLY A 99 3.36 -21.08 12.05
N GLU A 100 4.34 -21.11 11.14
CA GLU A 100 5.57 -20.32 11.33
C GLU A 100 5.42 -18.83 10.97
N ASN A 101 4.90 -18.51 9.79
CA ASN A 101 4.79 -17.14 9.31
C ASN A 101 3.63 -16.99 8.32
N SER A 102 3.05 -15.80 8.29
CA SER A 102 2.04 -15.38 7.32
C SER A 102 2.68 -14.57 6.19
N PRO A 103 2.26 -14.76 4.93
CA PRO A 103 2.73 -13.92 3.84
C PRO A 103 2.10 -12.54 3.94
N THR A 104 2.87 -11.49 3.66
CA THR A 104 2.30 -10.17 3.40
C THR A 104 1.64 -10.14 2.01
N ALA A 105 0.97 -9.05 1.66
CA ALA A 105 0.40 -8.89 0.32
C ALA A 105 1.46 -9.03 -0.81
N ALA A 106 2.71 -8.69 -0.52
CA ALA A 106 3.85 -8.87 -1.43
C ALA A 106 4.50 -10.26 -1.37
N GLY A 107 4.05 -11.10 -0.44
CA GLY A 107 4.60 -12.42 -0.15
C GLY A 107 4.13 -13.54 -1.07
N LYS A 108 4.50 -14.77 -0.71
CA LYS A 108 4.18 -15.98 -1.47
C LYS A 108 2.68 -16.29 -1.47
N LYS A 109 2.20 -16.99 -2.50
CA LYS A 109 0.79 -17.42 -2.65
C LYS A 109 0.40 -18.62 -1.76
N ASN A 110 1.04 -18.78 -0.61
CA ASN A 110 0.74 -19.85 0.34
C ASN A 110 -0.29 -19.37 1.36
N ALA A 111 -1.00 -20.30 2.02
CA ALA A 111 -1.84 -19.94 3.16
C ALA A 111 -0.99 -19.31 4.27
N GLY A 112 -1.51 -18.28 4.93
CA GLY A 112 -0.89 -17.72 6.14
C GLY A 112 -1.12 -18.62 7.36
N GLN A 113 -0.68 -18.13 8.51
CA GLN A 113 -0.94 -18.78 9.80
C GLN A 113 -2.44 -18.87 10.05
N GLN A 114 -2.85 -19.91 10.77
CA GLN A 114 -4.21 -20.07 11.23
C GLN A 114 -4.37 -19.32 12.55
N LEU A 115 -5.43 -18.52 12.64
CA LEU A 115 -5.89 -17.91 13.89
C LEU A 115 -7.04 -18.72 14.45
N ILE A 116 -7.02 -18.96 15.76
CA ILE A 116 -8.12 -19.52 16.52
C ILE A 116 -8.45 -18.54 17.64
N TYR A 117 -9.64 -17.94 17.56
CA TYR A 117 -10.16 -17.08 18.61
C TYR A 117 -10.88 -17.92 19.64
N ASN A 118 -10.47 -17.80 20.89
CA ASN A 118 -11.05 -18.49 22.04
C ASN A 118 -11.64 -17.48 23.02
N GLN A 119 -12.84 -17.77 23.51
CA GLN A 119 -13.45 -17.03 24.60
C GLN A 119 -13.28 -17.82 25.90
N ASP A 120 -12.68 -17.20 26.91
CA ASP A 120 -12.70 -17.70 28.28
C ASP A 120 -14.14 -17.63 28.80
N ILE A 121 -14.71 -18.80 29.04
CA ILE A 121 -15.98 -18.98 29.73
C ILE A 121 -15.69 -19.75 31.02
N LEU A 122 -15.66 -19.03 32.15
CA LEU A 122 -15.48 -19.60 33.49
C LEU A 122 -14.13 -20.34 33.68
N GLY A 123 -13.06 -19.83 33.09
CA GLY A 123 -11.71 -20.39 33.13
C GLY A 123 -11.46 -21.49 32.09
N VAL A 124 -12.34 -21.60 31.07
CA VAL A 124 -12.22 -22.57 29.98
C VAL A 124 -12.26 -21.83 28.65
N ASP A 125 -11.18 -21.93 27.88
CA ASP A 125 -11.11 -21.42 26.51
C ASP A 125 -12.01 -22.24 25.58
N VAL A 126 -12.99 -21.57 24.97
CA VAL A 126 -13.90 -22.16 23.98
C VAL A 126 -13.64 -21.51 22.62
N PRO A 127 -13.32 -22.28 21.55
CA PRO A 127 -13.08 -21.70 20.23
C PRO A 127 -14.37 -21.15 19.64
N ILE A 128 -14.36 -19.86 19.27
CA ILE A 128 -15.50 -19.14 18.70
C ILE A 128 -15.32 -18.81 17.21
N ALA A 129 -14.07 -18.74 16.73
CA ALA A 129 -13.77 -18.57 15.32
C ALA A 129 -12.42 -19.20 14.96
N SER A 130 -12.29 -19.72 13.75
CA SER A 130 -10.99 -20.14 13.22
C SER A 130 -10.91 -19.92 11.72
N PHE A 131 -9.81 -19.34 11.28
CA PHE A 131 -9.55 -19.07 9.87
C PHE A 131 -8.06 -18.92 9.58
N ASN A 132 -7.70 -18.94 8.30
CA ASN A 132 -6.32 -18.72 7.85
C ASN A 132 -6.12 -17.28 7.41
N LEU A 133 -4.98 -16.70 7.75
CA LEU A 133 -4.59 -15.38 7.27
C LEU A 133 -4.41 -15.36 5.74
N PRO A 134 -4.61 -14.18 5.11
CA PRO A 134 -4.62 -14.03 3.66
C PRO A 134 -3.33 -14.51 3.00
N LYS A 135 -3.46 -15.07 1.80
CA LYS A 135 -2.30 -15.40 0.95
C LYS A 135 -1.71 -14.15 0.31
N GLY A 136 -0.40 -14.12 0.13
CA GLY A 136 0.25 -13.07 -0.66
C GLY A 136 -0.07 -13.15 -2.15
N THR A 137 0.20 -12.07 -2.88
CA THR A 137 -0.06 -11.98 -4.32
C THR A 137 1.03 -12.64 -5.17
N GLY A 138 2.21 -12.92 -4.60
CA GLY A 138 3.40 -13.39 -5.30
C GLY A 138 4.18 -12.30 -6.05
N PHE A 139 3.80 -11.03 -5.90
CA PHE A 139 4.43 -9.89 -6.59
C PHE A 139 5.21 -9.01 -5.60
N ALA A 140 6.51 -9.26 -5.48
CA ALA A 140 7.40 -8.49 -4.59
C ALA A 140 7.90 -7.16 -5.21
N TYR A 141 7.08 -6.50 -6.02
CA TYR A 141 7.44 -5.23 -6.63
C TYR A 141 6.21 -4.37 -6.94
N THR A 142 6.40 -3.06 -6.86
CA THR A 142 5.37 -2.07 -7.21
C THR A 142 5.80 -1.25 -8.42
N PRO A 143 5.22 -1.49 -9.61
CA PRO A 143 5.48 -0.66 -10.77
C PRO A 143 4.74 0.68 -10.63
N MET A 144 5.44 1.77 -10.94
CA MET A 144 4.91 3.14 -10.92
C MET A 144 5.44 3.94 -12.12
N PRO A 145 4.93 3.68 -13.35
CA PRO A 145 5.07 4.61 -14.47
C PRO A 145 4.55 5.99 -14.11
N MET A 146 5.32 7.04 -14.41
CA MET A 146 4.91 8.42 -14.19
C MET A 146 5.26 9.30 -15.38
N LEU A 147 4.32 10.15 -15.76
CA LEU A 147 4.52 11.30 -16.64
C LEU A 147 4.73 12.54 -15.77
N GLN A 148 5.74 13.34 -16.07
CA GLN A 148 6.03 14.59 -15.39
C GLN A 148 6.21 15.71 -16.42
N VAL A 149 5.74 16.90 -16.06
CA VAL A 149 5.86 18.11 -16.87
C VAL A 149 6.32 19.24 -15.97
N GLY A 150 7.40 19.91 -16.34
CA GLY A 150 7.92 21.09 -15.68
C GLY A 150 7.81 22.33 -16.56
N VAL A 151 7.47 23.47 -15.97
CA VAL A 151 7.43 24.76 -16.65
C VAL A 151 8.18 25.81 -15.83
N GLY A 152 9.20 26.40 -16.45
CA GLY A 152 9.98 27.48 -15.90
C GLY A 152 9.20 28.79 -15.80
N LEU A 153 9.24 29.39 -14.62
CA LEU A 153 8.61 30.64 -14.25
C LEU A 153 9.66 31.74 -14.01
N MET A 154 9.20 32.91 -13.57
CA MET A 154 10.06 34.02 -13.22
C MET A 154 10.92 33.74 -11.97
N LYS A 155 12.04 34.46 -11.84
CA LYS A 155 12.93 34.42 -10.66
C LYS A 155 13.45 33.01 -10.33
N GLU A 156 13.85 32.24 -11.33
CA GLU A 156 14.33 30.86 -11.14
C GLU A 156 13.33 29.98 -10.38
N SER A 157 12.04 30.13 -10.69
CA SER A 157 10.98 29.26 -10.15
C SER A 157 10.49 28.31 -11.22
N GLU A 158 9.94 27.19 -10.83
CA GLU A 158 9.43 26.17 -11.75
C GLU A 158 8.21 25.50 -11.12
N LEU A 159 7.17 25.32 -11.92
CA LEU A 159 5.97 24.57 -11.56
C LEU A 159 6.03 23.20 -12.21
N ASN A 160 5.85 22.17 -11.40
CA ASN A 160 5.92 20.77 -11.81
C ASN A 160 4.57 20.09 -11.61
N PHE A 161 4.15 19.32 -12.60
CA PHE A 161 2.99 18.45 -12.54
C PHE A 161 3.43 17.01 -12.78
N ARG A 162 2.88 16.05 -12.03
CA ARG A 162 3.12 14.62 -12.23
C ARG A 162 1.82 13.83 -12.24
N TYR A 163 1.80 12.76 -13.02
CA TYR A 163 0.65 11.88 -13.19
C TYR A 163 1.11 10.43 -13.37
N SER A 164 0.50 9.51 -12.64
CA SER A 164 0.58 8.07 -12.90
C SER A 164 -0.80 7.60 -13.37
N PRO A 165 -0.88 6.87 -14.49
CA PRO A 165 -2.14 6.27 -14.92
C PRO A 165 -2.64 5.26 -13.88
N ASP A 166 -3.95 4.98 -13.89
CA ASP A 166 -4.54 3.93 -13.08
C ASP A 166 -3.99 2.57 -13.54
N ILE A 167 -3.15 1.94 -12.72
CA ILE A 167 -2.59 0.61 -12.96
C ILE A 167 -3.51 -0.42 -12.30
N GLU A 168 -3.90 -1.42 -13.07
CA GLU A 168 -4.67 -2.55 -12.55
C GLU A 168 -3.76 -3.50 -11.77
N TRP A 169 -4.18 -3.81 -10.54
CA TRP A 169 -3.56 -4.76 -9.64
C TRP A 169 -4.54 -5.87 -9.30
N GLY A 170 -4.23 -7.10 -9.72
CA GLY A 170 -5.14 -8.22 -9.59
C GLY A 170 -6.46 -8.00 -10.35
N ASN A 171 -7.56 -8.62 -9.89
CA ASN A 171 -8.88 -8.47 -10.52
C ASN A 171 -9.64 -7.27 -9.95
N GLY A 172 -9.36 -6.07 -10.48
CA GLY A 172 -10.26 -4.92 -10.33
C GLY A 172 -9.82 -3.84 -9.34
N SER A 173 -8.66 -3.97 -8.71
CA SER A 173 -8.07 -2.88 -7.93
C SER A 173 -7.28 -1.96 -8.86
N LYS A 174 -7.49 -0.65 -8.76
CA LYS A 174 -6.81 0.37 -9.55
C LYS A 174 -6.08 1.33 -8.63
N ILE A 175 -4.80 1.57 -8.91
CA ILE A 175 -4.00 2.55 -8.18
C ILE A 175 -3.43 3.53 -9.20
N GLY A 176 -3.67 4.81 -8.99
CA GLY A 176 -3.14 5.91 -9.78
C GLY A 176 -2.84 7.12 -8.91
N LEU A 177 -2.19 8.14 -9.47
CA LEU A 177 -1.91 9.37 -8.73
C LEU A 177 -1.76 10.59 -9.62
N TRP A 178 -1.88 11.75 -9.01
CA TRP A 178 -1.42 13.00 -9.58
C TRP A 178 -0.75 13.86 -8.52
N GLY A 179 0.09 14.80 -8.93
CA GLY A 179 0.77 15.71 -8.02
C GLY A 179 1.17 17.01 -8.67
N VAL A 180 1.41 18.01 -7.83
CA VAL A 180 1.88 19.33 -8.20
C VAL A 180 3.02 19.73 -7.28
N GLY A 181 4.02 20.41 -7.80
CA GLY A 181 5.18 20.85 -7.02
C GLY A 181 5.73 22.16 -7.51
N ILE A 182 6.44 22.84 -6.63
CA ILE A 182 7.14 24.10 -6.92
C ILE A 182 8.60 23.92 -6.57
N LYS A 183 9.47 24.36 -7.46
CA LYS A 183 10.92 24.41 -7.28
C LYS A 183 11.37 25.87 -7.38
N HIS A 184 12.26 26.30 -6.50
CA HIS A 184 12.80 27.65 -6.50
C HIS A 184 14.31 27.65 -6.29
N GLY A 185 15.03 28.37 -7.15
CA GLY A 185 16.47 28.60 -7.07
C GLY A 185 16.81 29.50 -5.88
N ILE A 186 17.57 28.96 -4.92
CA ILE A 186 18.03 29.73 -3.75
C ILE A 186 19.35 30.44 -4.04
N LYS A 187 20.12 29.96 -5.02
CA LYS A 187 21.42 30.51 -5.40
C LYS A 187 21.43 32.04 -5.58
N GLN A 188 20.39 32.60 -6.20
CA GLN A 188 20.24 34.04 -6.41
C GLN A 188 20.25 34.86 -5.09
N TRP A 189 19.88 34.25 -3.97
CA TRP A 189 19.80 34.90 -2.65
C TRP A 189 21.09 34.79 -1.82
N ILE A 190 22.10 34.02 -2.29
CA ILE A 190 23.37 33.82 -1.59
C ILE A 190 24.51 34.45 -2.40
N PRO A 191 24.97 35.68 -2.07
CA PRO A 191 25.92 36.43 -2.89
C PRO A 191 27.24 35.72 -3.19
N ALA A 192 27.73 34.89 -2.26
CA ALA A 192 28.95 34.11 -2.42
C ALA A 192 28.81 32.97 -3.44
N LEU A 193 27.62 32.35 -3.53
CA LEU A 193 27.35 31.20 -4.40
C LEU A 193 26.83 31.63 -5.78
N ASN A 194 26.23 32.82 -5.88
CA ASN A 194 25.72 33.35 -7.14
C ASN A 194 26.83 33.53 -8.22
N LYS A 195 28.09 33.67 -7.80
CA LYS A 195 29.24 33.82 -8.71
C LYS A 195 29.84 32.49 -9.19
N LEU A 196 29.38 31.34 -8.67
CA LEU A 196 29.90 30.03 -9.04
C LEU A 196 29.06 29.43 -10.18
N PRO A 197 29.60 29.30 -11.41
CA PRO A 197 28.81 28.86 -12.57
C PRO A 197 28.45 27.37 -12.55
N LEU A 198 29.13 26.56 -11.73
CA LEU A 198 28.97 25.09 -11.70
C LEU A 198 28.16 24.57 -10.50
N PHE A 199 27.60 25.47 -9.68
CA PHE A 199 26.83 25.10 -8.49
C PHE A 199 25.42 25.66 -8.58
N ASP A 200 24.41 24.79 -8.56
CA ASP A 200 22.99 25.17 -8.53
C ASP A 200 22.35 24.60 -7.25
N LEU A 201 21.61 25.45 -6.55
CA LEU A 201 20.93 25.10 -5.30
C LEU A 201 19.47 25.50 -5.38
N THR A 202 18.59 24.52 -5.19
CA THR A 202 17.13 24.71 -5.19
C THR A 202 16.49 24.11 -3.96
N LEU A 203 15.40 24.74 -3.53
CA LEU A 203 14.41 24.14 -2.66
C LEU A 203 13.20 23.72 -3.48
N GLN A 204 12.65 22.56 -3.19
CA GLN A 204 11.49 22.02 -3.86
C GLN A 204 10.50 21.48 -2.83
N GLY A 205 9.22 21.76 -3.06
CA GLY A 205 8.10 21.20 -2.32
C GLY A 205 7.08 20.63 -3.29
N GLY A 206 6.39 19.57 -2.90
CA GLY A 206 5.39 18.92 -3.74
C GLY A 206 4.23 18.35 -2.92
N TYR A 207 3.06 18.37 -3.53
CA TYR A 207 1.86 17.69 -3.07
C TYR A 207 1.53 16.55 -4.03
N THR A 208 1.08 15.41 -3.51
CA THR A 208 0.65 14.28 -4.33
C THR A 208 -0.59 13.67 -3.73
N LYS A 209 -1.57 13.41 -4.60
CA LYS A 209 -2.81 12.74 -4.26
C LYS A 209 -2.86 11.40 -4.97
N MET A 210 -2.93 10.35 -4.18
CA MET A 210 -3.13 8.99 -4.65
C MET A 210 -4.62 8.68 -4.74
N LYS A 211 -5.01 7.93 -5.76
CA LYS A 211 -6.34 7.37 -5.93
C LYS A 211 -6.21 5.85 -5.93
N SER A 212 -6.92 5.21 -5.02
CA SER A 212 -7.08 3.76 -5.01
C SER A 212 -8.56 3.45 -5.16
N THR A 213 -8.91 2.52 -6.02
CA THR A 213 -10.27 1.99 -6.16
C THR A 213 -10.18 0.49 -6.08
N THR A 214 -10.79 -0.08 -5.05
CA THR A 214 -10.91 -1.52 -4.87
C THR A 214 -12.37 -1.88 -5.10
N ALA A 215 -12.63 -2.92 -5.88
CA ALA A 215 -13.97 -3.49 -6.00
C ALA A 215 -14.33 -4.29 -4.72
N LEU A 216 -14.39 -3.62 -3.56
CA LEU A 216 -14.96 -4.21 -2.35
C LEU A 216 -16.48 -4.03 -2.42
N ASN A 217 -17.19 -5.14 -2.63
CA ASN A 217 -18.65 -5.14 -2.57
C ASN A 217 -19.07 -5.54 -1.16
N PHE A 218 -19.70 -4.62 -0.44
CA PHE A 218 -20.17 -4.82 0.94
C PHE A 218 -21.65 -5.21 1.01
N MET A 219 -22.27 -5.61 -0.11
CA MET A 219 -23.64 -6.09 -0.08
C MET A 219 -23.74 -7.45 0.64
N PRO A 220 -24.84 -7.76 1.36
CA PRO A 220 -25.07 -9.05 2.00
C PRO A 220 -24.80 -10.25 1.09
N SER A 221 -25.18 -10.15 -0.19
CA SER A 221 -24.93 -11.17 -1.21
C SER A 221 -23.43 -11.41 -1.47
N ALA A 222 -22.58 -10.40 -1.28
CA ALA A 222 -21.13 -10.55 -1.41
C ALA A 222 -20.55 -11.36 -0.25
N TYR A 223 -21.14 -11.30 0.94
CA TYR A 223 -20.74 -12.16 2.07
C TYR A 223 -21.24 -13.61 1.92
N GLU A 224 -22.38 -13.83 1.25
CA GLU A 224 -22.83 -15.17 0.83
C GLU A 224 -21.90 -15.76 -0.25
N ASP A 225 -21.53 -14.95 -1.26
CA ASP A 225 -20.58 -15.35 -2.31
C ASP A 225 -19.15 -15.58 -1.78
N MET A 226 -18.79 -14.93 -0.66
CA MET A 226 -17.54 -15.13 0.07
C MET A 226 -17.63 -16.24 1.12
N GLY A 227 -18.75 -16.94 1.27
CA GLY A 227 -18.91 -18.05 2.22
C GLY A 227 -18.92 -17.64 3.71
N ILE A 228 -18.98 -16.34 4.00
CA ILE A 228 -18.96 -15.79 5.37
C ILE A 228 -20.33 -15.92 6.04
N ILE A 229 -21.42 -15.91 5.27
CA ILE A 229 -22.78 -16.19 5.72
C ILE A 229 -23.38 -17.28 4.84
N ARG A 230 -24.07 -18.25 5.44
CA ARG A 230 -24.80 -19.25 4.65
C ARG A 230 -26.13 -18.67 4.21
N SER A 231 -26.52 -18.93 2.97
CA SER A 231 -27.82 -18.52 2.45
C SER A 231 -28.93 -19.09 3.34
N GLY A 232 -29.57 -18.22 4.12
CA GLY A 232 -30.61 -18.57 5.10
C GLY A 232 -30.36 -18.15 6.55
N ASP A 233 -29.17 -17.67 6.91
CA ASP A 233 -28.92 -17.14 8.26
C ASP A 233 -29.48 -15.72 8.38
N THR A 234 -30.76 -15.62 8.74
CA THR A 234 -31.36 -14.35 9.18
C THR A 234 -30.92 -14.03 10.60
N LEU A 235 -30.45 -12.80 10.82
CA LEU A 235 -30.26 -12.18 12.14
C LEU A 235 -31.50 -12.29 13.03
#